data_AF-A0A2E2UDH7-F1
#
_entry.id   AF-A0A2E2UDH7-F1
#
_cell.length_a   1.000
_cell.length_b   1.000
_cell.length_c   1.000
_cell.angle_alpha   90.00
_cell.angle_beta   90.00
_cell.angle_gamma   90.00
#
_symmetry.space_group_name_H-M   'P 1'
#
loop_
_entity.id
_entity.type
_entity.pdbx_description
1 polymer ?
#
loop_
_entity_poly.entity_id
_entity_poly.type
_entity_poly.pdbx_seq_one_letter_code
_entity_poly.pdbx_strand_id
1 'polypeptide(L)'
;MFKIILLAILWSHACLAGIVVNKMELLSGYEIAFKMTNTKDSTKKLHLDCQSYFNKFEVYKNQTLQEDIYLSAGECQQIWEQTTVCLEKVGSKCFNTADLFNPDCSCF
;
A
#
# COMPACT_ATOMS: atom_id res chain seq x y z
N MET A 1 -53.28 -2.35 -6.45
CA MET A 1 -52.64 -1.15 -5.87
C MET A 1 -51.15 -1.21 -6.18
N PHE A 2 -50.71 -0.43 -7.15
CA PHE A 2 -49.30 -0.25 -7.50
C PHE A 2 -48.72 0.85 -6.60
N LYS A 3 -47.56 0.60 -5.99
CA LYS A 3 -46.47 1.58 -5.81
C LYS A 3 -45.21 0.87 -5.34
N ILE A 4 -44.38 0.56 -6.33
CA ILE A 4 -42.96 0.23 -6.20
C ILE A 4 -42.22 1.53 -5.85
N ILE A 5 -41.46 1.53 -4.76
CA ILE A 5 -40.40 2.51 -4.46
C ILE A 5 -39.28 1.66 -3.82
N LEU A 6 -38.35 1.06 -4.57
CA LEU A 6 -37.19 1.69 -5.22
C LEU A 6 -36.47 2.66 -4.27
N LEU A 7 -36.05 2.15 -3.09
CA LEU A 7 -35.04 2.83 -2.29
C LEU A 7 -33.68 2.45 -2.83
N ALA A 8 -33.05 3.44 -3.45
CA ALA A 8 -31.76 3.38 -4.09
C ALA A 8 -30.73 2.68 -3.23
N ILE A 9 -30.16 1.63 -3.82
CA ILE A 9 -28.84 1.12 -3.49
C ILE A 9 -27.92 2.32 -3.67
N LEU A 10 -27.63 3.05 -2.59
CA LEU A 10 -26.49 3.94 -2.51
C LEU A 10 -25.29 3.02 -2.61
N TRP A 11 -24.85 2.79 -3.85
CA TRP A 11 -23.54 2.27 -4.19
C TRP A 11 -22.55 3.23 -3.56
N SER A 12 -22.22 2.90 -2.31
CA SER A 12 -21.08 3.39 -1.58
C SER A 12 -19.86 2.94 -2.38
N HIS A 13 -19.55 3.71 -3.42
CA HIS A 13 -18.20 3.86 -3.93
C HIS A 13 -17.40 4.64 -2.88
N ALA A 14 -17.37 4.12 -1.65
CA ALA A 14 -16.16 4.21 -0.86
C ALA A 14 -15.14 3.37 -1.63
N CYS A 15 -14.64 3.95 -2.72
CA CYS A 15 -13.42 3.54 -3.35
C CYS A 15 -12.40 3.63 -2.22
N LEU A 16 -12.12 2.50 -1.58
CA LEU A 16 -11.01 2.34 -0.65
C LEU A 16 -9.79 2.80 -1.44
N ALA A 17 -9.39 4.05 -1.22
CA ALA A 17 -8.42 4.73 -2.06
C ALA A 17 -7.04 4.17 -1.73
N GLY A 18 -6.77 2.98 -2.27
CA GLY A 18 -5.52 2.28 -2.11
C GLY A 18 -4.36 3.11 -2.65
N ILE A 19 -3.19 2.90 -2.08
CA ILE A 19 -1.96 3.59 -2.45
C ILE A 19 -1.31 2.74 -3.53
N VAL A 20 -1.34 3.25 -4.76
CA VAL A 20 -0.66 2.59 -5.88
C VAL A 20 0.83 2.83 -5.75
N VAL A 21 1.61 1.78 -5.89
CA VAL A 21 3.08 1.79 -5.99
C VAL A 21 3.46 1.13 -7.30
N ASN A 22 4.39 1.71 -8.04
CA ASN A 22 4.96 1.11 -9.25
C ASN A 22 6.50 1.13 -9.27
N LYS A 23 7.11 1.56 -8.18
CA LYS A 23 8.56 1.59 -8.01
C LYS A 23 8.91 1.29 -6.56
N MET A 24 9.88 0.42 -6.35
CA MET A 24 10.47 0.12 -5.06
C MET A 24 11.99 0.24 -5.17
N GLU A 25 12.61 0.99 -4.28
CA GLU A 25 14.05 1.27 -4.28
C GLU A 25 14.63 1.10 -2.88
N LEU A 26 15.80 0.51 -2.77
CA LEU A 26 16.55 0.47 -1.51
C LEU A 26 16.95 1.89 -1.09
N LEU A 27 16.81 2.21 0.19
CA LEU A 27 17.30 3.46 0.75
C LEU A 27 18.82 3.42 0.92
N SER A 28 19.46 4.54 0.58
CA SER A 28 20.90 4.69 0.69
C SER A 28 21.37 4.47 2.13
N GLY A 29 22.34 3.58 2.32
CA GLY A 29 22.92 3.26 3.63
C GLY A 29 22.17 2.20 4.43
N TYR A 30 21.16 1.56 3.84
CA TYR A 30 20.41 0.46 4.45
C TYR A 30 20.57 -0.81 3.62
N GLU A 31 20.44 -1.98 4.26
CA GLU A 31 20.48 -3.29 3.61
C GLU A 31 19.08 -3.77 3.21
N ILE A 32 18.06 -3.45 4.02
CA ILE A 32 16.68 -3.91 3.86
C ILE A 32 15.65 -2.83 4.27
N ALA A 33 15.86 -1.60 3.81
CA ALA A 33 14.88 -0.51 3.93
C ALA A 33 14.52 0.04 2.54
N PHE A 34 13.24 0.11 2.22
CA PHE A 34 12.75 0.35 0.87
C PHE A 34 11.81 1.53 0.79
N LYS A 35 12.07 2.43 -0.14
CA LYS A 35 11.16 3.49 -0.55
C LYS A 35 10.28 2.99 -1.69
N MET A 36 8.98 3.13 -1.52
CA MET A 36 7.97 2.73 -2.50
C MET A 36 7.19 3.96 -2.96
N THR A 37 7.05 4.14 -4.28
CA THR A 37 6.40 5.32 -4.87
C THR A 37 5.55 4.99 -6.08
N ASN A 38 4.64 5.90 -6.39
CA ASN A 38 4.04 6.01 -7.72
C ASN A 38 4.81 7.05 -8.54
N THR A 39 5.37 6.65 -9.68
CA THR A 39 6.11 7.57 -10.57
C THR A 39 5.22 8.62 -11.22
N LYS A 40 3.91 8.42 -11.26
CA LYS A 40 2.92 9.38 -11.79
C LYS A 40 2.34 10.30 -10.71
N ASP A 41 2.43 9.91 -9.44
CA ASP A 41 1.92 10.68 -8.30
C ASP A 41 2.89 10.59 -7.11
N SER A 42 3.69 11.64 -6.93
CA SER A 42 4.67 11.70 -5.84
C SER A 42 4.09 12.16 -4.50
N THR A 43 2.78 12.43 -4.41
CA THR A 43 2.15 12.94 -3.19
C THR A 43 2.12 11.90 -2.08
N LYS A 44 1.95 10.62 -2.42
CA LYS A 44 2.00 9.50 -1.48
C LYS A 44 3.28 8.69 -1.66
N LYS A 45 3.89 8.30 -0.55
CA LYS A 45 5.10 7.46 -0.51
C LYS A 45 4.99 6.49 0.64
N LEU A 46 5.52 5.29 0.47
CA LEU A 46 5.60 4.28 1.53
C LEU A 46 7.07 4.00 1.82
N HIS A 47 7.36 3.67 3.07
CA HIS A 47 8.67 3.22 3.50
C HIS A 47 8.51 1.93 4.28
N LEU A 48 9.14 0.86 3.80
CA LEU A 48 9.24 -0.42 4.48
C LEU A 48 10.65 -0.55 5.05
N ASP A 49 10.78 -0.49 6.36
CA ASP A 49 12.06 -0.66 7.06
C ASP A 49 12.05 -2.01 7.78
N CYS A 50 12.79 -2.98 7.24
CA CYS A 50 12.97 -4.31 7.81
C CYS A 50 14.28 -4.45 8.61
N GLN A 51 15.03 -3.36 8.80
CA GLN A 51 16.35 -3.39 9.43
C GLN A 51 16.33 -2.83 10.86
N SER A 52 15.48 -1.84 11.12
CA SER A 52 15.37 -1.20 12.42
C SER A 52 15.00 -2.17 13.55
N TYR A 53 15.31 -1.79 14.80
CA TYR A 53 14.95 -2.56 16.00
C TYR A 53 13.44 -2.87 16.06
N PHE A 54 12.63 -1.95 15.54
CA PHE A 54 11.24 -2.20 15.21
C PHE A 54 11.07 -2.11 13.70
N ASN A 55 10.74 -3.22 13.04
CA ASN A 55 10.39 -3.17 11.63
C ASN A 55 9.10 -2.36 11.48
N LYS A 56 9.00 -1.59 10.40
CA LYS A 56 7.92 -0.64 10.26
C LYS A 56 7.52 -0.40 8.81
N PHE A 57 6.25 -0.08 8.65
CA PHE A 57 5.65 0.39 7.41
C PHE A 57 5.09 1.79 7.63
N GLU A 58 5.73 2.78 7.02
CA GLU A 58 5.40 4.19 7.18
C GLU A 58 4.70 4.71 5.92
N VAL A 59 3.59 5.41 6.10
CA VAL A 59 2.80 6.02 5.03
C VAL A 59 2.98 7.53 5.08
N TYR A 60 3.46 8.12 4.01
CA TYR A 60 3.67 9.57 3.89
C TYR A 60 2.72 10.20 2.89
N LYS A 61 2.24 11.39 3.21
CA LYS A 61 1.55 12.30 2.29
C LYS A 61 2.25 13.65 2.30
N ASN A 62 2.72 14.12 1.15
CA ASN A 62 3.45 15.38 1.01
C ASN A 62 4.59 15.56 2.04
N GLN A 63 5.35 14.49 2.30
CA GLN A 63 6.45 14.43 3.29
C GLN A 63 6.01 14.40 4.76
N THR A 64 4.71 14.45 5.06
CA THR A 64 4.17 14.28 6.40
C THR A 64 3.82 12.82 6.65
N LEU A 65 4.32 12.25 7.74
CA LEU A 65 3.93 10.91 8.20
C LEU A 65 2.43 10.91 8.54
N GLN A 66 1.69 9.95 7.99
CA GLN A 66 0.25 9.78 8.22
C GLN A 66 -0.02 8.57 9.09
N GLU A 67 0.66 7.45 8.79
CA GLU A 67 0.50 6.19 9.49
C GLU A 67 1.88 5.57 9.70
N ASP A 68 2.06 4.94 10.86
CA ASP A 68 3.27 4.22 11.26
C ASP A 68 2.84 2.89 11.88
N ILE A 69 3.24 1.79 11.25
CA ILE A 69 2.72 0.47 11.51
C ILE A 69 3.89 -0.45 11.82
N TYR A 70 3.90 -0.98 13.05
CA TYR A 70 4.93 -1.92 13.49
C TYR A 70 4.70 -3.31 12.92
N LEU A 71 5.78 -3.93 12.46
CA LEU A 71 5.77 -5.24 11.84
C LEU A 71 6.71 -6.20 12.58
N SER A 72 6.35 -7.48 12.58
CA SER A 72 7.31 -8.56 12.79
C SER A 72 8.24 -8.70 11.58
N ALA A 73 9.35 -9.42 11.75
CA ALA A 73 10.29 -9.67 10.66
C ALA A 73 9.62 -10.45 9.50
N GLY A 74 8.75 -11.41 9.82
CA GLY A 74 8.02 -12.19 8.82
C GLY A 74 7.02 -11.35 8.03
N GLU A 75 6.30 -10.44 8.69
CA GLU A 75 5.39 -9.50 8.03
C GLU A 75 6.15 -8.54 7.10
N CYS A 76 7.33 -8.07 7.50
CA CYS A 76 8.16 -7.21 6.68
C CYS A 76 8.65 -7.92 5.42
N GLN A 77 9.14 -9.16 5.57
CA GLN A 77 9.52 -10.02 4.46
C GLN A 77 8.33 -10.27 3.52
N GLN A 78 7.16 -10.59 4.07
CA GLN A 78 5.96 -10.83 3.27
C GLN A 78 5.58 -9.62 2.42
N ILE A 79 5.59 -8.41 3.00
CA ILE A 79 5.28 -7.18 2.23
C ILE A 79 6.31 -6.98 1.11
N TRP A 80 7.60 -7.17 1.40
CA TRP A 80 8.66 -7.06 0.39
C TRP A 80 8.47 -8.07 -0.77
N GLU A 81 8.23 -9.34 -0.46
CA GLU A 81 8.03 -10.41 -1.44
C GLU A 81 6.80 -10.12 -2.32
N GLN A 82 5.65 -9.84 -1.70
CA GLN A 82 4.41 -9.55 -2.43
C GLN A 82 4.55 -8.31 -3.32
N THR A 83 5.21 -7.26 -2.82
CA THR A 83 5.45 -6.03 -3.60
C THR A 83 6.31 -6.33 -4.81
N THR A 84 7.43 -7.02 -4.61
CA THR A 84 8.36 -7.41 -5.68
C THR A 84 7.64 -8.21 -6.76
N VAL A 85 6.90 -9.26 -6.36
CA VAL A 85 6.14 -10.11 -7.29
C VAL A 85 5.11 -9.29 -8.08
N CYS A 86 4.39 -8.37 -7.45
CA CYS A 86 3.40 -7.54 -8.14
C CYS A 86 4.04 -6.54 -9.11
N LEU A 87 5.16 -5.92 -8.72
CA LEU A 87 5.92 -5.04 -9.61
C LEU A 87 6.46 -5.79 -10.83
N GLU A 88 6.95 -7.02 -10.66
CA GLU A 88 7.44 -7.85 -11.77
C GLU A 88 6.32 -8.34 -12.71
N LYS A 89 5.18 -8.76 -12.15
CA LYS A 89 4.09 -9.35 -12.94
C LYS A 89 3.21 -8.33 -13.67
N VAL A 90 2.84 -7.25 -12.98
CA VAL A 90 1.84 -6.28 -13.49
C VAL A 90 2.34 -4.84 -13.46
N GLY A 91 3.55 -4.58 -12.94
CA GLY A 91 4.13 -3.25 -12.88
C GLY A 91 3.59 -2.36 -11.77
N SER A 92 2.73 -2.87 -10.89
CA SER A 92 2.18 -2.10 -9.77
C SER A 92 1.67 -2.97 -8.62
N LYS A 93 1.61 -2.38 -7.42
CA LYS A 93 0.99 -2.94 -6.22
C LYS A 93 0.04 -1.90 -5.63
N CYS A 94 -1.17 -2.32 -5.24
CA CYS A 94 -2.07 -1.51 -4.44
C CYS A 94 -1.88 -1.82 -2.96
N PHE A 95 -1.76 -0.79 -2.13
CA PHE A 95 -1.76 -0.94 -0.68
C PHE A 95 -3.05 -0.37 -0.10
N ASN A 96 -3.74 -1.19 0.68
CA ASN A 96 -4.76 -0.75 1.61
C ASN A 96 -4.17 -0.84 3.02
N THR A 97 -4.10 0.28 3.76
CA THR A 97 -3.51 0.26 5.11
C THR A 97 -4.36 -0.52 6.11
N ALA A 98 -5.65 -0.73 5.83
CA ALA A 98 -6.51 -1.62 6.60
C ALA A 98 -6.30 -3.11 6.28
N ASP A 99 -5.59 -3.44 5.19
CA ASP A 99 -5.33 -4.81 4.72
C ASP A 99 -3.98 -4.87 3.98
N LEU A 100 -2.90 -4.63 4.72
CA LEU A 100 -1.53 -4.48 4.18
C LEU A 100 -0.99 -5.76 3.53
N PHE A 101 -1.48 -6.91 3.98
CA PHE A 101 -0.96 -8.23 3.62
C PHE A 101 -1.74 -8.90 2.49
N ASN A 102 -2.72 -8.19 1.93
CA ASN A 102 -3.47 -8.63 0.78
C ASN A 102 -2.51 -8.97 -0.36
N PRO A 103 -2.50 -10.21 -0.90
CA PRO A 103 -1.58 -10.59 -1.97
C PRO A 103 -1.96 -10.00 -3.33
N ASP A 104 -3.16 -9.46 -3.50
CA ASP A 104 -3.66 -8.99 -4.79
C ASP A 104 -2.84 -7.83 -5.33
N CYS A 105 -2.50 -7.91 -6.62
CA CYS A 105 -1.81 -6.82 -7.31
C CYS A 105 -2.80 -5.81 -7.92
N SER A 106 -4.11 -6.11 -7.92
CA SER A 106 -5.14 -5.23 -8.49
C SER A 106 -5.31 -3.96 -7.66
N CYS A 107 -5.48 -2.83 -8.36
CA CYS A 107 -5.93 -1.57 -7.76
C CYS A 107 -7.43 -1.30 -8.00
N PHE A 108 -8.17 -2.32 -8.48
CA PHE A 108 -9.55 -2.26 -8.96
C PHE A 108 -10.40 -3.36 -8.34
#